data_AF-A0A2V9X7R6-F1
#
_entry.id   AF-A0A2V9X7R6-F1
#
_cell.length_a   1.000
_cell.length_b   1.000
_cell.length_c   1.000
_cell.angle_alpha   90.00
_cell.angle_beta   90.00
_cell.angle_gamma   90.00
#
_symmetry.space_group_name_H-M   'P 1'
#
loop_
_entity.id
_entity.type
_entity.pdbx_description
1 polymer ?
#
loop_
_entity_poly.entity_id
_entity_poly.type
_entity_poly.pdbx_seq_one_letter_code
_entity_poly.pdbx_strand_id
1 'polypeptide(L)'
;MALGDIAQCILLLSAVLSLRANISTTERRPKLFWILMSLGLGIWLSVQILWTYFEVFLRREVPNPFVGDVALFLHLVPMMGALAVQPHVDRNEQVKRLGAVDFVLLLVWWLYLYLFVVIPWQYVSLNESLYGRSFDLLYFVEHAVLVICTGVVWRRSTGVWRTIYKYLFGASLLYAFTSMGASIAIDFGEYYTGSFYDVPLVASMACFTAVGLLARRLALSPVSPKDVGQERGVWVPRLATAAILSLPLLAAWALYGSQAPARVRTFRLVLTLAAMLVMGALLSVKQYRLDKELARANHDLREASVTDLLTGARNRRFLTTTIEADVQHALRAYSPNADARDKRNRDLIFYLIDADHFKEINDLYGHDLGDQLLVEISRRISSAIRHSDVLIRWGGE
;
A
#
# COMPACT_ATOMS: atom_id res chain seq x y z
N MET A 1 -37.76 8.21 17.62
CA MET A 1 -37.44 7.39 16.44
C MET A 1 -37.02 8.25 15.25
N ALA A 2 -37.93 8.74 14.39
CA ALA A 2 -37.54 9.35 13.09
C ALA A 2 -36.50 10.49 13.12
N LEU A 3 -36.51 11.36 14.13
CA LEU A 3 -35.53 12.45 14.26
C LEU A 3 -34.09 11.96 14.49
N GLY A 4 -33.92 10.80 15.16
CA GLY A 4 -32.60 10.22 15.44
C GLY A 4 -31.93 9.71 14.18
N ASP A 5 -32.62 8.91 13.39
CA ASP A 5 -32.08 8.33 12.14
C ASP A 5 -31.77 9.39 11.09
N ILE A 6 -32.66 10.38 10.96
CA ILE A 6 -32.46 11.51 10.06
C ILE A 6 -31.22 12.32 10.50
N ALA A 7 -31.05 12.55 11.81
CA ALA A 7 -29.85 13.23 12.33
C ALA A 7 -28.56 12.43 12.05
N GLN A 8 -28.59 11.10 12.23
CA GLN A 8 -27.46 10.22 11.89
C GLN A 8 -27.12 10.29 10.39
N CYS A 9 -28.12 10.24 9.50
CA CYS A 9 -27.92 10.42 8.06
C CYS A 9 -27.29 11.78 7.72
N ILE A 10 -27.79 12.88 8.30
CA ILE A 10 -27.28 14.23 8.05
C ILE A 10 -25.83 14.35 8.52
N LEU A 11 -25.50 13.82 9.70
CA LEU A 11 -24.14 13.86 10.23
C LEU A 11 -23.17 13.02 9.40
N LEU A 12 -23.55 11.81 8.99
CA LEU A 12 -22.73 10.99 8.10
C LEU A 12 -22.52 11.66 6.74
N LEU A 13 -23.57 12.28 6.17
CA LEU A 13 -23.45 13.07 4.94
C LEU A 13 -22.48 14.25 5.13
N SER A 14 -22.59 14.96 6.25
CA SER A 14 -21.67 16.05 6.61
C SER A 14 -20.23 15.55 6.75
N ALA A 15 -20.03 14.38 7.36
CA ALA A 15 -18.72 13.74 7.48
C ALA A 15 -18.14 13.41 6.10
N VAL A 16 -18.91 12.76 5.23
CA VAL A 16 -18.49 12.45 3.84
C VAL A 16 -18.10 13.72 3.07
N LEU A 17 -18.95 14.75 3.11
CA LEU A 17 -18.72 16.03 2.41
C LEU A 17 -17.49 16.76 2.95
N SER A 18 -17.33 16.83 4.27
CA SER A 18 -16.18 17.49 4.92
C SER A 18 -14.86 16.79 4.59
N LEU A 19 -14.83 15.45 4.56
CA LEU A 19 -13.64 14.71 4.12
C LEU A 19 -13.37 14.88 2.62
N ARG A 20 -14.41 14.81 1.79
CA ARG A 20 -14.30 14.96 0.34
C ARG A 20 -13.78 16.35 -0.06
N ALA A 21 -14.11 17.37 0.74
CA ALA A 21 -13.57 18.73 0.55
C ALA A 21 -12.04 18.80 0.66
N ASN A 22 -11.38 17.83 1.29
CA ASN A 22 -9.92 17.76 1.39
C ASN A 22 -9.25 17.06 0.19
N ILE A 23 -10.00 16.59 -0.82
CA ILE A 23 -9.47 15.91 -2.02
C ILE A 23 -8.79 16.90 -2.99
N SER A 24 -9.00 18.21 -2.83
CA SER A 24 -8.45 19.25 -3.71
C SER A 24 -6.93 19.42 -3.64
N THR A 25 -6.22 18.63 -2.83
CA THR A 25 -4.75 18.64 -2.77
C THR A 25 -4.13 18.15 -4.08
N THR A 26 -3.08 18.83 -4.56
CA THR A 26 -2.27 18.39 -5.73
C THR A 26 -1.50 17.10 -5.47
N GLU A 27 -1.19 16.79 -4.20
CA GLU A 27 -0.46 15.58 -3.84
C GLU A 27 -1.34 14.30 -3.92
N ARG A 28 -0.83 13.27 -4.60
CA ARG A 28 -1.55 12.01 -4.85
C ARG A 28 -1.92 11.22 -3.57
N ARG A 29 -1.09 11.26 -2.52
CA ARG A 29 -1.29 10.45 -1.28
C ARG A 29 -2.34 11.04 -0.33
N PRO A 30 -2.27 12.32 0.07
CA PRO A 30 -3.37 12.96 0.81
C PRO A 30 -4.69 12.81 0.05
N LYS A 31 -4.68 12.97 -1.27
CA LYS A 31 -5.85 12.74 -2.12
C LYS A 31 -6.42 11.32 -1.96
N LEU A 32 -5.57 10.28 -2.09
CA LEU A 32 -5.99 8.88 -1.94
C LEU A 32 -6.49 8.58 -0.52
N PHE A 33 -5.84 9.12 0.51
CA PHE A 33 -6.28 9.00 1.91
C PHE A 33 -7.71 9.51 2.09
N TRP A 34 -8.01 10.72 1.61
CA TRP A 34 -9.35 11.30 1.73
C TRP A 34 -10.39 10.59 0.87
N ILE A 35 -10.02 10.09 -0.33
CA ILE A 35 -10.91 9.25 -1.15
C ILE A 35 -11.31 7.98 -0.39
N LEU A 36 -10.35 7.24 0.17
CA LEU A 36 -10.62 6.00 0.87
C LEU A 36 -11.40 6.21 2.17
N MET A 37 -11.10 7.27 2.93
CA MET A 37 -11.83 7.60 4.14
C MET A 37 -13.27 8.04 3.85
N SER A 38 -13.47 8.86 2.81
CA SER A 38 -14.82 9.26 2.39
C SER A 38 -15.61 8.09 1.78
N LEU A 39 -14.96 7.14 1.12
CA LEU A 39 -15.58 5.92 0.63
C LEU A 39 -16.11 5.07 1.79
N GLY A 40 -15.31 4.85 2.84
CA GLY A 40 -15.75 4.11 4.03
C GLY A 40 -16.96 4.75 4.71
N LEU A 41 -16.91 6.05 4.98
CA LEU A 41 -18.06 6.76 5.54
C LEU A 41 -19.26 6.83 4.59
N GLY A 42 -19.04 6.83 3.27
CA GLY A 42 -20.10 6.78 2.27
C GLY A 42 -20.82 5.44 2.25
N ILE A 43 -20.09 4.34 2.43
CA ILE A 43 -20.68 3.01 2.60
C ILE A 43 -21.51 2.98 3.90
N TRP A 44 -20.98 3.50 5.00
CA TRP A 44 -21.74 3.60 6.26
C TRP A 44 -23.03 4.43 6.09
N LEU A 45 -22.94 5.58 5.42
CA LEU A 45 -24.12 6.40 5.08
C LEU A 45 -25.16 5.61 4.28
N SER A 46 -24.74 4.81 3.30
CA SER A 46 -25.68 4.01 2.49
C SER A 46 -26.45 2.99 3.33
N VAL A 47 -25.78 2.37 4.32
CA VAL A 47 -26.41 1.46 5.27
C VAL A 47 -27.35 2.21 6.20
N GLN A 48 -26.93 3.37 6.71
CA GLN A 48 -27.78 4.19 7.57
C GLN A 48 -29.05 4.67 6.87
N ILE A 49 -28.95 5.04 5.58
CA ILE A 49 -30.12 5.40 4.77
C ILE A 49 -31.06 4.20 4.62
N LEU A 50 -30.52 3.00 4.39
CA LEU A 50 -31.32 1.78 4.29
C LEU A 50 -32.02 1.46 5.62
N TRP A 51 -31.31 1.59 6.74
CA TRP A 51 -31.87 1.43 8.08
C TRP A 51 -33.02 2.41 8.34
N THR A 52 -32.78 3.69 8.05
CA THR A 52 -33.77 4.77 8.15
C THR A 52 -34.99 4.49 7.27
N TYR A 53 -34.79 3.91 6.08
CA TYR A 53 -35.88 3.55 5.18
C TYR A 53 -36.81 2.48 5.79
N PHE A 54 -36.25 1.45 6.42
CA PHE A 54 -37.06 0.42 7.09
C PHE A 54 -37.83 0.97 8.30
N GLU A 55 -37.14 1.69 9.19
CA GLU A 55 -37.76 2.11 10.44
C GLU A 55 -38.67 3.33 10.30
N VAL A 56 -38.26 4.34 9.52
CA VAL A 56 -39.01 5.61 9.42
C VAL A 56 -40.08 5.55 8.34
N PHE A 57 -39.74 5.02 7.15
CA PHE A 57 -40.65 5.03 6.01
C PHE A 57 -41.53 3.79 5.95
N LEU A 58 -40.95 2.60 6.12
CA LEU A 58 -41.73 1.35 6.13
C LEU A 58 -42.37 1.06 7.49
N ARG A 59 -41.90 1.70 8.57
CA ARG A 59 -42.35 1.46 9.96
C ARG A 59 -42.30 -0.03 10.34
N ARG A 60 -41.24 -0.70 9.89
CA ARG A 60 -40.97 -2.11 10.18
C ARG A 60 -39.61 -2.21 10.84
N GLU A 61 -39.47 -3.18 11.73
CA GLU A 61 -38.17 -3.56 12.25
C GLU A 61 -37.26 -4.00 11.10
N VAL A 62 -35.97 -3.70 11.23
CA VAL A 62 -34.97 -4.09 10.23
C VAL A 62 -34.89 -5.62 10.20
N PRO A 63 -34.95 -6.25 9.01
CA PRO A 63 -34.85 -7.69 8.91
C PRO A 63 -33.54 -8.20 9.50
N ASN A 64 -33.59 -9.21 10.36
CA ASN A 64 -32.42 -9.94 10.84
C ASN A 64 -32.53 -11.38 10.31
N PRO A 65 -31.65 -11.86 9.42
CA PRO A 65 -30.39 -11.26 8.93
C PRO A 65 -30.57 -10.07 7.99
N PHE A 66 -29.75 -9.02 8.14
CA PHE A 66 -29.84 -7.81 7.33
C PHE A 66 -28.86 -7.85 6.14
N VAL A 67 -29.34 -7.59 4.92
CA VAL A 67 -28.50 -7.57 3.72
C VAL A 67 -27.44 -6.45 3.79
N GLY A 68 -27.74 -5.37 4.53
CA GLY A 68 -26.81 -4.26 4.73
C GLY A 68 -25.62 -4.59 5.63
N ASP A 69 -25.64 -5.71 6.36
CA ASP A 69 -24.56 -6.08 7.30
C ASP A 69 -23.22 -6.32 6.58
N VAL A 70 -23.25 -6.78 5.33
CA VAL A 70 -22.03 -6.92 4.51
C VAL A 70 -21.41 -5.56 4.23
N ALA A 71 -22.24 -4.57 3.88
CA ALA A 71 -21.78 -3.22 3.61
C ALA A 71 -21.35 -2.53 4.91
N LEU A 72 -22.07 -2.77 6.01
CA LEU A 72 -21.72 -2.29 7.34
C LEU A 72 -20.40 -2.88 7.82
N PHE A 73 -20.08 -4.12 7.49
CA PHE A 73 -18.76 -4.67 7.79
C PHE A 73 -17.69 -4.02 6.91
N LEU A 74 -17.87 -4.08 5.59
CA LEU A 74 -16.86 -3.64 4.62
C LEU A 74 -16.51 -2.15 4.68
N HIS A 75 -17.31 -1.30 5.32
CA HIS A 75 -17.07 0.15 5.37
C HIS A 75 -15.76 0.53 6.09
N LEU A 76 -15.29 -0.28 7.06
CA LEU A 76 -14.05 -0.03 7.80
C LEU A 76 -12.80 -0.38 6.98
N VAL A 77 -12.93 -1.26 5.99
CA VAL A 77 -11.80 -1.72 5.17
C VAL A 77 -11.17 -0.60 4.33
N PRO A 78 -11.92 0.25 3.59
CA PRO A 78 -11.38 1.46 2.99
C PRO A 78 -10.71 2.40 3.99
N MET A 79 -11.23 2.54 5.21
CA MET A 79 -10.65 3.40 6.25
C MET A 79 -9.29 2.86 6.71
N MET A 80 -9.17 1.54 6.93
CA MET A 80 -7.88 0.89 7.19
C MET A 80 -6.91 1.08 6.02
N GLY A 81 -7.42 0.99 4.79
CA GLY A 81 -6.67 1.29 3.56
C GLY A 81 -6.11 2.70 3.53
N ALA A 82 -6.93 3.69 3.91
CA ALA A 82 -6.48 5.08 4.01
C ALA A 82 -5.31 5.20 5.00
N LEU A 83 -5.40 4.58 6.18
CA LEU A 83 -4.32 4.60 7.18
C LEU A 83 -3.02 3.96 6.66
N ALA A 84 -3.13 2.94 5.79
CA ALA A 84 -1.97 2.31 5.15
C ALA A 84 -1.26 3.24 4.14
N VAL A 85 -1.95 4.24 3.57
CA VAL A 85 -1.35 5.22 2.62
C VAL A 85 -0.31 6.10 3.30
N GLN A 86 -0.48 6.44 4.58
CA GLN A 86 0.43 7.27 5.39
C GLN A 86 0.97 8.52 4.66
N PRO A 87 0.12 9.50 4.33
CA PRO A 87 0.47 10.66 3.51
C PRO A 87 1.61 11.55 4.04
N HIS A 88 1.93 11.49 5.33
CA HIS A 88 3.00 12.26 5.98
C HIS A 88 4.42 11.73 5.73
N VAL A 89 4.54 10.46 5.35
CA VAL A 89 5.84 9.81 5.11
C VAL A 89 6.20 10.02 3.64
N ASP A 90 7.38 10.54 3.34
CA ASP A 90 7.88 10.50 1.96
C ASP A 90 8.41 9.09 1.67
N ARG A 91 7.85 8.39 0.68
CA ARG A 91 8.42 7.09 0.25
C ARG A 91 8.63 7.10 -1.25
N ASN A 92 9.72 6.48 -1.68
CA ASN A 92 10.05 6.26 -3.08
C ASN A 92 8.85 5.74 -3.89
N GLU A 93 8.74 6.18 -5.14
CA GLU A 93 7.73 5.76 -6.12
C GLU A 93 7.55 4.23 -6.20
N GLN A 94 8.63 3.48 -6.02
CA GLN A 94 8.68 2.02 -6.03
C GLN A 94 7.86 1.40 -4.87
N VAL A 95 8.04 1.91 -3.64
CA VAL A 95 7.27 1.46 -2.47
C VAL A 95 5.77 1.84 -2.58
N LYS A 96 5.40 2.80 -3.46
CA LYS A 96 4.00 3.23 -3.70
C LYS A 96 3.16 2.15 -4.39
N ARG A 97 3.69 1.46 -5.41
CA ARG A 97 2.94 0.48 -6.21
C ARG A 97 2.75 -0.85 -5.49
N LEU A 98 3.71 -1.19 -4.63
CA LEU A 98 3.71 -2.38 -3.80
C LEU A 98 2.63 -2.37 -2.70
N GLY A 99 2.42 -1.23 -2.06
CA GLY A 99 1.40 -1.11 -1.00
C GLY A 99 -0.05 -1.27 -1.49
N ALA A 100 -0.33 -1.00 -2.77
CA ALA A 100 -1.66 -1.17 -3.33
C ALA A 100 -2.08 -2.65 -3.43
N VAL A 101 -1.14 -3.54 -3.75
CA VAL A 101 -1.42 -4.99 -3.81
C VAL A 101 -1.64 -5.55 -2.41
N ASP A 102 -0.86 -5.09 -1.43
CA ASP A 102 -1.05 -5.46 -0.02
C ASP A 102 -2.43 -5.02 0.51
N PHE A 103 -2.89 -3.83 0.11
CA PHE A 103 -4.23 -3.38 0.45
C PHE A 103 -5.33 -4.26 -0.16
N VAL A 104 -5.21 -4.63 -1.44
CA VAL A 104 -6.17 -5.53 -2.09
C VAL A 104 -6.16 -6.91 -1.43
N LEU A 105 -5.00 -7.42 -1.06
CA LEU A 105 -4.88 -8.68 -0.31
C LEU A 105 -5.62 -8.61 1.03
N LEU A 106 -5.43 -7.53 1.80
CA LEU A 106 -6.13 -7.34 3.07
C LEU A 106 -7.65 -7.18 2.88
N LEU A 107 -8.10 -6.50 1.82
CA LEU A 107 -9.51 -6.36 1.49
C LEU A 107 -10.14 -7.72 1.16
N VAL A 108 -9.49 -8.52 0.31
CA VAL A 108 -9.93 -9.88 -0.01
C VAL A 108 -9.95 -10.76 1.25
N TRP A 109 -8.98 -10.60 2.15
CA TRP A 109 -8.92 -11.35 3.40
C TRP A 109 -10.05 -10.99 4.37
N TRP A 110 -10.36 -9.70 4.56
CA TRP A 110 -11.48 -9.28 5.39
C TRP A 110 -12.83 -9.76 4.83
N LEU A 111 -13.02 -9.65 3.51
CA LEU A 111 -14.19 -10.21 2.85
C LEU A 111 -14.27 -11.73 3.08
N TYR A 112 -13.14 -12.44 2.92
CA TYR A 112 -13.07 -13.87 3.19
C TYR A 112 -13.45 -14.20 4.64
N LEU A 113 -12.95 -13.47 5.65
CA LEU A 113 -13.32 -13.69 7.04
C LEU A 113 -14.82 -13.52 7.27
N TYR A 114 -15.42 -12.48 6.70
CA TYR A 114 -16.87 -12.26 6.78
C TYR A 114 -17.65 -13.43 6.16
N LEU A 115 -17.29 -13.81 4.92
CA LEU A 115 -17.90 -14.94 4.23
C LEU A 115 -17.69 -16.27 4.98
N PHE A 116 -16.57 -16.42 5.69
CA PHE A 116 -16.22 -17.66 6.38
C PHE A 116 -16.92 -17.80 7.75
N VAL A 117 -17.02 -16.69 8.49
CA VAL A 117 -17.54 -16.66 9.87
C VAL A 117 -19.06 -16.44 9.90
N VAL A 118 -19.58 -15.51 9.10
CA VAL A 118 -20.95 -15.00 9.22
C VAL A 118 -21.92 -15.66 8.23
N ILE A 119 -21.60 -15.60 6.93
CA ILE A 119 -22.48 -16.07 5.83
C ILE A 119 -23.00 -17.51 5.95
N PRO A 120 -22.25 -18.51 6.49
CA PRO A 120 -22.78 -19.87 6.58
C PRO A 120 -24.04 -19.95 7.44
N TRP A 121 -24.18 -19.10 8.45
CA TRP A 121 -25.34 -19.06 9.34
C TRP A 121 -26.54 -18.32 8.74
N GLN A 122 -26.32 -17.55 7.67
CA GLN A 122 -27.36 -16.83 6.93
C GLN A 122 -27.90 -17.62 5.73
N TYR A 123 -27.05 -18.41 5.04
CA TYR A 123 -27.45 -19.05 3.78
C TYR A 123 -27.28 -20.57 3.73
N VAL A 124 -26.42 -21.17 4.58
CA VAL A 124 -26.12 -22.61 4.52
C VAL A 124 -26.85 -23.39 5.60
N SER A 125 -26.88 -22.87 6.82
CA SER A 125 -27.59 -23.41 7.96
C SER A 125 -28.18 -22.26 8.76
N LEU A 126 -29.41 -21.87 8.41
CA LEU A 126 -30.12 -20.74 9.01
C LEU A 126 -30.11 -20.85 10.55
N ASN A 127 -29.43 -19.92 11.21
CA ASN A 127 -29.40 -19.80 12.66
C ASN A 127 -29.13 -18.35 13.05
N GLU A 128 -30.18 -17.63 13.42
CA GLU A 128 -30.13 -16.19 13.75
C GLU A 128 -29.23 -15.90 14.96
N SER A 129 -29.25 -16.74 15.99
CA SER A 129 -28.42 -16.55 17.19
C SER A 129 -26.92 -16.71 16.91
N LEU A 130 -26.55 -17.74 16.13
CA LEU A 130 -25.16 -17.94 15.71
C LEU A 130 -24.71 -16.90 14.69
N TYR A 131 -25.62 -16.45 13.82
CA TYR A 131 -25.39 -15.34 12.91
C TYR A 131 -25.02 -14.06 13.67
N GLY A 132 -25.88 -13.60 14.59
CA GLY A 132 -25.66 -12.39 15.39
C GLY A 132 -24.34 -12.44 16.14
N ARG A 133 -24.12 -13.49 16.95
CA ARG A 133 -22.87 -13.67 17.70
C ARG A 133 -21.62 -13.69 16.80
N SER A 134 -21.71 -14.33 15.63
CA SER A 134 -20.59 -14.41 14.69
C SER A 134 -20.30 -13.05 14.05
N PHE A 135 -21.35 -12.29 13.72
CA PHE A 135 -21.24 -10.93 13.21
C PHE A 135 -20.66 -9.99 14.27
N ASP A 136 -21.22 -9.93 15.47
CA ASP A 136 -20.79 -9.02 16.53
C ASP A 136 -19.32 -9.27 16.94
N LEU A 137 -18.91 -10.54 17.07
CA LEU A 137 -17.53 -10.89 17.36
C LEU A 137 -16.58 -10.39 16.26
N LEU A 138 -16.92 -10.66 15.00
CA LEU A 138 -16.07 -10.27 13.88
C LEU A 138 -16.01 -8.74 13.72
N TYR A 139 -17.15 -8.08 13.87
CA TYR A 139 -17.28 -6.63 13.80
C TYR A 139 -16.51 -5.93 14.93
N PHE A 140 -16.58 -6.47 16.15
CA PHE A 140 -15.76 -6.00 17.28
C PHE A 140 -14.26 -6.12 16.99
N VAL A 141 -13.81 -7.26 16.44
CA VAL A 141 -12.41 -7.47 16.07
C VAL A 141 -11.97 -6.45 15.00
N GLU A 142 -12.81 -6.17 14.00
CA GLU A 142 -12.53 -5.18 12.97
C GLU A 142 -12.36 -3.76 13.54
N HIS A 143 -13.25 -3.35 14.46
CA HIS A 143 -13.14 -2.09 15.20
C HIS A 143 -11.85 -2.01 16.00
N ALA A 144 -11.51 -3.07 16.74
CA ALA A 144 -10.28 -3.12 17.52
C ALA A 144 -9.04 -2.95 16.62
N VAL A 145 -9.03 -3.58 15.45
CA VAL A 145 -7.96 -3.40 14.46
C VAL A 145 -7.88 -1.96 13.98
N LEU A 146 -9.01 -1.31 13.66
CA LEU A 146 -9.01 0.10 13.23
C LEU A 146 -8.48 1.03 14.34
N VAL A 147 -8.91 0.82 15.59
CA VAL A 147 -8.44 1.59 16.76
C VAL A 147 -6.94 1.39 16.98
N ILE A 148 -6.43 0.16 16.88
CA ILE A 148 -5.00 -0.13 16.97
C ILE A 148 -4.24 0.55 15.83
N CYS A 149 -4.72 0.45 14.59
CA CYS A 149 -4.08 1.05 13.42
C CYS A 149 -4.01 2.58 13.55
N THR A 150 -5.11 3.23 13.89
CA THR A 150 -5.16 4.69 14.12
C THR A 150 -4.23 5.09 15.27
N GLY A 151 -4.20 4.33 16.37
CA GLY A 151 -3.31 4.59 17.51
C GLY A 151 -1.83 4.44 17.18
N VAL A 152 -1.45 3.41 16.41
CA VAL A 152 -0.07 3.21 15.94
C VAL A 152 0.36 4.34 15.02
N VAL A 153 -0.47 4.73 14.06
CA VAL A 153 -0.15 5.81 13.13
C VAL A 153 -0.08 7.15 13.86
N TRP A 154 -0.99 7.42 14.80
CA TRP A 154 -0.95 8.62 15.65
C TRP A 154 0.36 8.73 16.45
N ARG A 155 0.81 7.65 17.09
CA ARG A 155 2.07 7.65 17.86
C ARG A 155 3.32 7.86 17.00
N ARG A 156 3.25 7.49 15.71
CA ARG A 156 4.40 7.53 14.78
C ARG A 156 4.46 8.77 13.91
N SER A 157 3.35 9.48 13.77
CA SER A 157 3.26 10.71 12.96
C SER A 157 3.75 11.95 13.71
N THR A 158 4.28 12.92 12.98
CA THR A 158 4.54 14.28 13.49
C THR A 158 3.69 15.33 12.77
N GLY A 159 3.84 16.60 13.17
CA GLY A 159 3.22 17.75 12.51
C GLY A 159 1.68 17.72 12.47
N VAL A 160 1.13 18.28 11.39
CA VAL A 160 -0.32 18.39 11.15
C VAL A 160 -1.02 17.03 11.16
N TRP A 161 -0.38 16.01 10.58
CA TRP A 161 -0.95 14.67 10.48
C TRP A 161 -1.09 13.99 11.85
N ARG A 162 -0.20 14.27 12.81
CA ARG A 162 -0.35 13.78 14.19
C ARG A 162 -1.65 14.25 14.83
N THR A 163 -2.02 15.51 14.59
CA THR A 163 -3.28 16.06 15.07
C THR A 163 -4.46 15.38 14.39
N ILE A 164 -4.44 15.22 13.06
CA ILE A 164 -5.51 14.52 12.32
C ILE A 164 -5.70 13.09 12.85
N TYR A 165 -4.61 12.33 13.03
CA TYR A 165 -4.69 10.97 13.54
C TYR A 165 -5.14 10.88 15.00
N LYS A 166 -4.82 11.87 15.84
CA LYS A 166 -5.33 11.95 17.21
C LYS A 166 -6.87 11.99 17.22
N TYR A 167 -7.46 12.86 16.40
CA TYR A 167 -8.92 12.99 16.33
C TYR A 167 -9.57 11.79 15.65
N LEU A 168 -8.94 11.19 14.63
CA LEU A 168 -9.40 9.93 14.03
C LEU A 168 -9.37 8.77 15.03
N PHE A 169 -8.31 8.67 15.84
CA PHE A 169 -8.22 7.68 16.91
C PHE A 169 -9.34 7.87 17.93
N GLY A 170 -9.58 9.11 18.39
CA GLY A 170 -10.68 9.42 19.31
C GLY A 170 -12.06 9.08 18.73
N ALA A 171 -12.31 9.44 17.46
CA ALA A 171 -13.56 9.13 16.77
C ALA A 171 -13.77 7.62 16.60
N SER A 172 -12.72 6.89 16.19
CA SER A 172 -12.76 5.42 16.01
C SER A 172 -12.95 4.70 17.34
N LEU A 173 -12.30 5.17 18.41
CA LEU A 173 -12.43 4.61 19.75
C LEU A 173 -13.86 4.81 20.29
N LEU A 174 -14.39 6.02 20.16
CA LEU A 174 -15.75 6.33 20.57
C LEU A 174 -16.76 5.49 19.78
N TYR A 175 -16.56 5.34 18.47
CA TYR A 175 -17.41 4.51 17.63
C TYR A 175 -17.36 3.03 18.03
N ALA A 176 -16.18 2.47 18.25
CA ALA A 176 -16.01 1.08 18.68
C ALA A 176 -16.73 0.78 20.01
N PHE A 177 -16.54 1.63 21.02
CA PHE A 177 -17.23 1.48 22.32
C PHE A 177 -18.75 1.60 22.17
N THR A 178 -19.20 2.59 21.39
CA THR A 178 -20.63 2.82 21.22
C THR A 178 -21.29 1.69 20.46
N SER A 179 -20.68 1.23 19.37
CA SER A 179 -21.19 0.11 18.58
C SER A 179 -21.29 -1.16 19.41
N MET A 180 -20.31 -1.43 20.28
CA MET A 180 -20.37 -2.59 21.17
C MET A 180 -21.50 -2.44 22.21
N GLY A 181 -21.67 -1.25 22.78
CA GLY A 181 -22.77 -0.98 23.70
C GLY A 181 -24.14 -1.14 23.05
N ALA A 182 -24.28 -0.69 21.79
CA ALA A 182 -25.50 -0.86 21.00
C ALA A 182 -25.77 -2.34 20.69
N SER A 183 -24.77 -3.12 20.23
CA SER A 183 -24.92 -4.56 20.01
C SER A 183 -25.39 -5.29 21.28
N ILE A 184 -24.76 -5.00 22.44
CA ILE A 184 -25.16 -5.61 23.71
C ILE A 184 -26.61 -5.24 24.08
N ALA A 185 -27.00 -3.97 23.89
CA ALA A 185 -28.36 -3.53 24.18
C ALA A 185 -29.41 -4.16 23.25
N ILE A 186 -29.04 -4.42 21.99
CA ILE A 186 -29.87 -5.18 21.03
C ILE A 186 -30.07 -6.61 21.52
N ASP A 187 -28.99 -7.28 21.97
CA ASP A 187 -29.06 -8.66 22.49
C ASP A 187 -29.97 -8.79 23.73
N PHE A 188 -30.01 -7.76 24.58
CA PHE A 188 -30.91 -7.72 25.74
C PHE A 188 -32.33 -7.21 25.43
N GLY A 189 -32.60 -6.80 24.19
CA GLY A 189 -33.89 -6.20 23.80
C GLY A 189 -34.17 -4.82 24.41
N GLU A 190 -33.13 -4.16 24.94
CA GLU A 190 -33.23 -2.81 25.53
C GLU A 190 -32.98 -1.71 24.50
N TYR A 191 -32.41 -2.05 23.35
CA TYR A 191 -32.16 -1.10 22.28
C TYR A 191 -33.45 -0.77 21.51
N TYR A 192 -33.65 0.52 21.28
CA TYR A 192 -34.61 1.04 20.33
C TYR A 192 -34.09 2.33 19.74
N THR A 193 -34.60 2.70 18.57
CA THR A 193 -34.12 3.88 17.86
C THR A 193 -34.54 5.19 18.54
N GLY A 194 -33.57 6.06 18.76
CA GLY A 194 -33.65 7.24 19.60
C GLY A 194 -33.43 6.96 21.09
N SER A 195 -32.96 5.77 21.46
CA SER A 195 -32.57 5.45 22.84
C SER A 195 -31.29 6.19 23.25
N PHE A 196 -30.96 6.10 24.54
CA PHE A 196 -29.73 6.68 25.08
C PHE A 196 -28.45 6.17 24.38
N TYR A 197 -28.48 4.95 23.82
CA TYR A 197 -27.35 4.36 23.10
C TYR A 197 -27.01 5.09 21.79
N ASP A 198 -27.96 5.83 21.21
CA ASP A 198 -27.73 6.60 19.97
C ASP A 198 -26.97 7.91 20.23
N VAL A 199 -27.01 8.46 21.44
CA VAL A 199 -26.32 9.71 21.78
C VAL A 199 -24.81 9.63 21.56
N PRO A 200 -24.09 8.64 22.12
CA PRO A 200 -22.66 8.48 21.84
C PRO A 200 -22.38 8.08 20.38
N LEU A 201 -23.36 7.49 19.68
CA LEU A 201 -23.20 7.05 18.28
C LEU A 201 -23.18 8.27 17.36
N VAL A 202 -24.17 9.14 17.54
CA VAL A 202 -24.28 10.46 16.92
C VAL A 202 -23.04 11.30 17.24
N ALA A 203 -22.55 11.26 18.48
CA ALA A 203 -21.32 11.97 18.85
C ALA A 203 -20.09 11.46 18.07
N SER A 204 -19.96 10.15 17.85
CA SER A 204 -18.88 9.59 17.03
C SER A 204 -18.92 10.07 15.57
N MET A 205 -20.11 10.14 14.98
CA MET A 205 -20.33 10.67 13.61
C MET A 205 -19.96 12.16 13.53
N ALA A 206 -20.34 12.93 14.55
CA ALA A 206 -19.95 14.34 14.67
C ALA A 206 -18.42 14.49 14.80
N CYS A 207 -17.73 13.60 15.53
CA CYS A 207 -16.28 13.59 15.59
C CYS A 207 -15.63 13.36 14.22
N PHE A 208 -16.16 12.44 13.39
CA PHE A 208 -15.66 12.25 12.02
C PHE A 208 -15.86 13.50 11.14
N THR A 209 -16.98 14.20 11.29
CA THR A 209 -17.20 15.50 10.64
C THR A 209 -16.17 16.54 11.10
N ALA A 210 -15.93 16.61 12.41
CA ALA A 210 -14.94 17.53 12.98
C ALA A 210 -13.52 17.25 12.46
N VAL A 211 -13.15 15.98 12.26
CA VAL A 211 -11.86 15.61 11.62
C VAL A 211 -11.74 16.22 10.23
N GLY A 212 -12.76 16.10 9.38
CA GLY A 212 -12.73 16.64 8.02
C GLY A 212 -12.60 18.16 7.98
N LEU A 213 -13.35 18.85 8.84
CA LEU A 213 -13.29 20.31 8.98
C LEU A 213 -11.93 20.78 9.55
N LEU A 214 -11.42 20.08 10.56
CA LEU A 214 -10.12 20.39 11.17
C LEU A 214 -8.98 20.19 10.18
N ALA A 215 -8.99 19.09 9.43
CA ALA A 215 -7.99 18.82 8.40
C ALA A 215 -7.93 19.95 7.35
N ARG A 216 -9.09 20.47 6.94
CA ARG A 216 -9.18 21.59 6.01
C ARG A 216 -8.58 22.87 6.58
N ARG A 217 -8.84 23.16 7.87
CA ARG A 217 -8.25 24.31 8.57
C ARG A 217 -6.73 24.19 8.67
N LEU A 218 -6.23 22.99 8.98
CA LEU A 218 -4.80 22.74 9.11
C LEU A 218 -4.06 22.71 7.76
N ALA A 219 -4.73 22.33 6.67
CA ALA A 219 -4.18 22.36 5.31
C ALA A 219 -3.91 23.78 4.78
N LEU A 220 -4.48 24.81 5.43
CA LEU A 220 -4.21 26.22 5.13
C LEU A 220 -2.93 26.75 5.81
N SER A 221 -2.26 25.96 6.66
CA SER A 221 -1.00 26.34 7.31
C SER A 221 0.23 25.96 6.47
N PRO A 222 1.29 26.80 6.42
CA PRO A 222 2.44 26.57 5.55
C PRO A 222 3.18 25.27 5.91
N VAL A 223 3.54 24.56 4.84
CA VAL A 223 4.17 23.24 4.72
C VAL A 223 4.94 22.79 5.97
N SER A 224 4.40 21.79 6.66
CA SER A 224 5.14 21.02 7.66
C SER A 224 6.13 20.11 6.92
N PRO A 225 7.42 20.06 7.31
CA PRO A 225 8.39 19.19 6.66
C PRO A 225 7.92 17.74 6.71
N LYS A 226 7.97 17.04 5.58
CA LYS A 226 7.67 15.60 5.54
C LYS A 226 8.68 14.87 6.41
N ASP A 227 8.19 13.98 7.27
CA ASP A 227 9.07 13.11 8.04
C ASP A 227 9.89 12.27 7.06
N VAL A 228 11.23 12.39 7.11
CA VAL A 228 12.15 11.47 6.41
C VAL A 228 12.06 10.14 7.15
N GLY A 229 11.08 9.32 6.76
CA GLY A 229 10.80 8.06 7.42
C GLY A 229 11.89 7.04 7.15
N GLN A 230 12.78 6.84 8.12
CA GLN A 230 13.56 5.60 8.25
C GLN A 230 12.62 4.39 8.12
N GLU A 231 13.04 3.39 7.34
CA GLU A 231 12.44 2.11 6.95
C GLU A 231 11.50 1.40 7.96
N ARG A 232 10.39 2.01 8.37
CA ARG A 232 9.43 1.44 9.35
C ARG A 232 8.06 1.10 8.73
N GLY A 233 8.00 1.05 7.41
CA GLY A 233 6.81 0.75 6.60
C GLY A 233 6.46 -0.73 6.42
N VAL A 234 7.12 -1.64 7.14
CA VAL A 234 7.07 -3.11 6.91
C VAL A 234 5.83 -3.80 7.49
N TRP A 235 4.96 -3.09 8.19
CA TRP A 235 3.84 -3.72 8.92
C TRP A 235 2.69 -4.18 8.01
N VAL A 236 2.32 -3.41 6.97
CA VAL A 236 1.24 -3.79 6.04
C VAL A 236 1.59 -5.06 5.26
N PRO A 237 2.79 -5.21 4.67
CA PRO A 237 3.20 -6.48 4.06
C PRO A 237 3.22 -7.65 5.04
N ARG A 238 3.69 -7.43 6.29
CA ARG A 238 3.67 -8.49 7.32
C ARG A 238 2.26 -8.94 7.69
N LEU A 239 1.31 -8.00 7.76
CA LEU A 239 -0.10 -8.31 7.96
C LEU A 239 -0.68 -9.10 6.78
N ALA A 240 -0.37 -8.72 5.55
CA ALA A 240 -0.80 -9.46 4.36
C ALA A 240 -0.23 -10.89 4.33
N THR A 241 1.03 -11.08 4.71
CA THR A 241 1.62 -12.43 4.85
C THR A 241 0.95 -13.22 5.95
N ALA A 242 0.71 -12.62 7.13
CA ALA A 242 0.01 -13.28 8.24
C ALA A 242 -1.43 -13.68 7.85
N ALA A 243 -2.13 -12.82 7.10
CA ALA A 243 -3.45 -13.10 6.56
C ALA A 243 -3.45 -14.33 5.64
N ILE A 244 -2.48 -14.45 4.74
CA ILE A 244 -2.35 -15.63 3.86
C ILE A 244 -2.04 -16.90 4.67
N LEU A 245 -1.11 -16.81 5.63
CA LEU A 245 -0.74 -17.94 6.49
C LEU A 245 -1.88 -18.37 7.44
N SER A 246 -2.88 -17.52 7.66
CA SER A 246 -4.07 -17.88 8.44
C SER A 246 -5.02 -18.81 7.70
N LEU A 247 -5.00 -18.88 6.37
CA LEU A 247 -5.97 -19.66 5.59
C LEU A 247 -5.92 -21.16 5.89
N PRO A 248 -4.74 -21.84 5.88
CA PRO A 248 -4.68 -23.26 6.23
C PRO A 248 -5.11 -23.52 7.68
N LEU A 249 -4.82 -22.60 8.60
CA LEU A 249 -5.24 -22.70 10.01
C LEU A 249 -6.76 -22.63 10.13
N LEU A 250 -7.40 -21.73 9.40
CA LEU A 250 -8.87 -21.61 9.35
C LEU A 250 -9.52 -22.84 8.69
N ALA A 251 -8.91 -23.39 7.64
CA ALA A 251 -9.37 -24.66 7.06
C ALA A 251 -9.27 -25.82 8.06
N ALA A 252 -8.15 -25.92 8.78
CA ALA A 252 -7.97 -26.94 9.83
C ALA A 252 -8.99 -26.75 10.97
N TRP A 253 -9.23 -25.52 11.40
CA TRP A 253 -10.27 -25.21 12.38
C TRP A 253 -11.67 -25.61 11.89
N ALA A 254 -11.99 -25.39 10.61
CA ALA A 254 -13.27 -25.81 10.03
C ALA A 254 -13.44 -27.34 10.04
N LEU A 255 -12.36 -28.11 9.84
CA LEU A 255 -12.38 -29.58 9.83
C LEU A 255 -12.46 -30.20 11.23
N TYR A 256 -11.61 -29.72 12.14
CA TYR A 256 -11.36 -30.38 13.43
C TYR A 256 -11.89 -29.62 14.63
N GLY A 257 -11.93 -28.28 14.54
CA GLY A 257 -12.28 -27.41 15.67
C GLY A 257 -13.75 -27.00 15.73
N SER A 258 -14.49 -27.11 14.63
CA SER A 258 -15.88 -26.67 14.57
C SER A 258 -16.86 -27.84 14.74
N GLN A 259 -17.77 -27.74 15.71
CA GLN A 259 -18.96 -28.62 15.80
C GLN A 259 -20.05 -28.22 14.77
N ALA A 260 -19.65 -27.59 13.66
CA ALA A 260 -20.58 -27.06 12.68
C ALA A 260 -21.18 -28.18 11.81
N PRO A 261 -22.42 -28.01 11.29
CA PRO A 261 -23.03 -28.95 10.37
C PRO A 261 -22.14 -29.22 9.15
N ALA A 262 -22.22 -30.44 8.59
CA ALA A 262 -21.38 -30.85 7.46
C ALA A 262 -21.43 -29.87 6.28
N ARG A 263 -22.62 -29.31 5.97
CA ARG A 263 -22.80 -28.31 4.91
C ARG A 263 -21.99 -27.03 5.15
N VAL A 264 -21.97 -26.53 6.39
CA VAL A 264 -21.21 -25.34 6.80
C VAL A 264 -19.70 -25.60 6.68
N ARG A 265 -19.24 -26.79 7.10
CA ARG A 265 -17.83 -27.17 6.94
C ARG A 265 -17.42 -27.23 5.47
N THR A 266 -18.21 -27.89 4.62
CA THR A 266 -17.93 -27.98 3.19
C THR A 266 -17.90 -26.60 2.54
N PHE A 267 -18.85 -25.73 2.87
CA PHE A 267 -18.86 -24.34 2.39
C PHE A 267 -17.59 -23.60 2.79
N ARG A 268 -17.21 -23.66 4.08
CA ARG A 268 -15.99 -23.02 4.59
C ARG A 268 -14.74 -23.51 3.86
N LEU A 269 -14.63 -24.82 3.61
CA LEU A 269 -13.48 -25.40 2.90
C LEU A 269 -13.39 -24.94 1.44
N VAL A 270 -14.51 -24.97 0.70
CA VAL A 270 -14.55 -24.51 -0.69
C VAL A 270 -14.20 -23.02 -0.76
N LEU A 271 -14.74 -22.21 0.16
CA LEU A 271 -14.42 -20.80 0.26
C LEU A 271 -12.94 -20.56 0.56
N THR A 272 -12.35 -21.31 1.50
CA THR A 272 -10.91 -21.20 1.82
C THR A 272 -10.04 -21.57 0.64
N LEU A 273 -10.38 -22.63 -0.11
CA LEU A 273 -9.65 -23.02 -1.33
C LEU A 273 -9.74 -21.92 -2.42
N ALA A 274 -10.93 -21.36 -2.64
CA ALA A 274 -11.11 -20.25 -3.58
C ALA A 274 -10.31 -19.01 -3.15
N ALA A 275 -10.34 -18.67 -1.85
CA ALA A 275 -9.58 -17.56 -1.30
C ALA A 275 -8.06 -17.78 -1.40
N MET A 276 -7.57 -19.00 -1.19
CA MET A 276 -6.16 -19.37 -1.40
C MET A 276 -5.74 -19.16 -2.85
N LEU A 277 -6.58 -19.54 -3.83
CA LEU A 277 -6.29 -19.34 -5.24
C LEU A 277 -6.24 -17.85 -5.61
N VAL A 278 -7.22 -17.07 -5.18
CA VAL A 278 -7.27 -15.62 -5.43
C VAL A 278 -6.09 -14.90 -4.78
N MET A 279 -5.81 -15.17 -3.50
CA MET A 279 -4.67 -14.55 -2.80
C MET A 279 -3.34 -15.02 -3.35
N GLY A 280 -3.21 -16.30 -3.74
CA GLY A 280 -2.02 -16.84 -4.40
C GLY A 280 -1.75 -16.18 -5.75
N ALA A 281 -2.78 -15.91 -6.55
CA ALA A 281 -2.66 -15.16 -7.80
C ALA A 281 -2.22 -13.71 -7.56
N LEU A 282 -2.83 -13.03 -6.58
CA LEU A 282 -2.43 -11.67 -6.19
C LEU A 282 -0.99 -11.61 -5.70
N LEU A 283 -0.56 -12.59 -4.91
CA LEU A 283 0.82 -12.70 -4.44
C LEU A 283 1.80 -12.96 -5.59
N SER A 284 1.42 -13.79 -6.56
CA SER A 284 2.23 -14.06 -7.75
C SER A 284 2.40 -12.79 -8.60
N VAL A 285 1.34 -12.00 -8.77
CA VAL A 285 1.41 -10.69 -9.44
C VAL A 285 2.33 -9.73 -8.66
N LYS A 286 2.25 -9.72 -7.33
CA LYS A 286 3.14 -8.93 -6.47
C LYS A 286 4.60 -9.33 -6.66
N GLN A 287 4.88 -10.63 -6.62
CA GLN A 287 6.23 -11.20 -6.76
C GLN A 287 6.82 -10.87 -8.13
N TYR A 288 6.05 -11.06 -9.21
CA TYR A 288 6.51 -10.72 -10.55
C TYR A 288 6.87 -9.24 -10.70
N ARG A 289 6.11 -8.33 -10.09
CA ARG A 289 6.43 -6.90 -10.09
C ARG A 289 7.70 -6.60 -9.29
N LEU A 290 7.87 -7.22 -8.13
CA LEU A 290 9.06 -7.10 -7.29
C LEU A 290 10.31 -7.58 -8.02
N ASP A 291 10.26 -8.74 -8.66
CA ASP A 291 11.40 -9.32 -9.36
C ASP A 291 11.82 -8.43 -10.54
N LYS A 292 10.85 -7.88 -11.27
CA LYS A 292 11.12 -6.94 -12.36
C LYS A 292 11.74 -5.62 -11.88
N GLU A 293 11.29 -5.11 -10.74
CA GLU A 293 11.87 -3.91 -10.13
C GLU A 293 13.28 -4.16 -9.59
N LEU A 294 13.49 -5.30 -8.92
CA LEU A 294 14.81 -5.72 -8.45
C LEU A 294 15.80 -5.89 -9.60
N ALA A 295 15.37 -6.51 -10.71
CA ALA A 295 16.18 -6.67 -11.91
C ALA A 295 16.61 -5.33 -12.51
N ARG A 296 15.69 -4.36 -12.57
CA ARG A 296 16.00 -2.99 -13.04
C ARG A 296 16.97 -2.27 -12.12
N ALA A 297 16.71 -2.27 -10.81
CA ALA A 297 17.58 -1.63 -9.84
C ALA A 297 19.00 -2.24 -9.87
N ASN A 298 19.11 -3.57 -9.98
CA ASN A 298 20.39 -4.25 -10.15
C ASN A 298 21.09 -3.89 -11.47
N HIS A 299 20.34 -3.74 -12.55
CA HIS A 299 20.87 -3.29 -13.84
C HIS A 299 21.45 -1.87 -13.74
N ASP A 300 20.67 -0.92 -13.21
CA ASP A 300 21.09 0.47 -13.06
C ASP A 300 22.32 0.59 -12.14
N LEU A 301 22.34 -0.16 -11.03
CA LEU A 301 23.50 -0.24 -10.14
C LEU A 301 24.73 -0.82 -10.85
N ARG A 302 24.54 -1.84 -11.70
CA ARG A 302 25.62 -2.43 -12.47
C ARG A 302 26.17 -1.45 -13.51
N GLU A 303 25.30 -0.74 -14.23
CA GLU A 303 25.71 0.27 -15.21
C GLU A 303 26.47 1.43 -14.56
N ALA A 304 25.96 1.97 -13.45
CA ALA A 304 26.64 3.00 -12.67
C ALA A 304 27.99 2.51 -12.13
N SER A 305 28.11 1.22 -11.80
CA SER A 305 29.37 0.63 -11.33
C SER A 305 30.42 0.45 -12.42
N VAL A 306 30.06 0.43 -13.71
CA VAL A 306 31.01 0.21 -14.83
C VAL A 306 31.18 1.44 -15.72
N THR A 307 30.56 2.55 -15.35
CA THR A 307 30.59 3.81 -16.09
C THR A 307 31.15 4.91 -15.18
N ASP A 308 31.93 5.82 -15.74
CA ASP A 308 32.43 6.99 -15.04
C ASP A 308 31.33 8.06 -14.98
N LEU A 309 31.05 8.58 -13.77
CA LEU A 309 29.94 9.51 -13.54
C LEU A 309 30.17 10.90 -14.16
N LEU A 310 31.43 11.33 -14.30
CA LEU A 310 31.75 12.64 -14.87
C LEU A 310 31.65 12.61 -16.40
N THR A 311 32.34 11.66 -17.04
CA THR A 311 32.54 11.66 -18.49
C THR A 311 31.55 10.79 -19.27
N GLY A 312 30.81 9.91 -18.58
CA GLY A 312 29.95 8.91 -19.20
C GLY A 312 30.69 7.78 -19.93
N ALA A 313 32.03 7.81 -19.96
CA ALA A 313 32.86 6.74 -20.51
C ALA A 313 32.81 5.48 -19.62
N ARG A 314 33.25 4.32 -20.13
CA ARG A 314 33.43 3.15 -19.27
C ARG A 314 34.51 3.42 -18.24
N ASN A 315 34.39 2.88 -17.03
CA ASN A 315 35.44 3.05 -16.02
C ASN A 315 36.45 1.90 -16.07
N ARG A 316 37.55 2.03 -15.34
CA ARG A 316 38.58 0.98 -15.23
C ARG A 316 38.03 -0.41 -14.86
N ARG A 317 36.96 -0.47 -14.06
CA ARG A 317 36.31 -1.74 -13.67
C ARG A 317 35.63 -2.43 -14.86
N PHE A 318 35.10 -1.68 -15.81
CA PHE A 318 34.58 -2.26 -17.06
C PHE A 318 35.66 -3.04 -17.80
N LEU A 319 36.86 -2.46 -17.94
CA LEU A 319 37.97 -3.13 -18.63
C LEU A 319 38.33 -4.43 -17.92
N THR A 320 38.58 -4.38 -16.61
CA THR A 320 39.01 -5.56 -15.85
C THR A 320 37.98 -6.69 -15.84
N THR A 321 36.69 -6.36 -15.98
CA THR A 321 35.62 -7.36 -16.02
C THR A 321 35.30 -7.90 -17.41
N THR A 322 35.66 -7.17 -18.48
CA THR A 322 35.29 -7.53 -19.87
C THR A 322 36.48 -8.05 -20.66
N ILE A 323 37.70 -7.60 -20.35
CA ILE A 323 38.86 -7.82 -21.21
C ILE A 323 39.21 -9.30 -21.38
N GLU A 324 38.98 -10.11 -20.35
CA GLU A 324 39.26 -11.55 -20.43
C GLU A 324 38.43 -12.23 -21.52
N ALA A 325 37.16 -11.86 -21.66
CA ALA A 325 36.30 -12.40 -22.71
C ALA A 325 36.76 -11.98 -24.11
N ASP A 326 37.15 -10.71 -24.28
CA ASP A 326 37.66 -10.18 -25.54
C ASP A 326 38.98 -10.84 -25.93
N VAL A 327 39.89 -11.01 -24.97
CA VAL A 327 41.17 -11.71 -25.15
C VAL A 327 40.92 -13.16 -25.55
N GLN A 328 40.02 -13.87 -24.87
CA GLN A 328 39.68 -15.25 -25.25
C GLN A 328 39.04 -15.34 -26.65
N HIS A 329 38.30 -14.32 -27.08
CA HIS A 329 37.75 -14.26 -28.42
C HIS A 329 38.84 -14.04 -29.49
N ALA A 330 39.78 -13.15 -29.23
CA ALA A 330 40.95 -12.94 -30.07
C ALA A 330 41.81 -14.21 -30.15
N LEU A 331 42.15 -14.82 -29.01
CA LEU A 331 42.98 -16.03 -28.94
C LEU A 331 42.35 -17.22 -29.69
N ARG A 332 41.02 -17.39 -29.62
CA ARG A 332 40.32 -18.46 -30.35
C ARG A 332 40.49 -18.35 -31.88
N ALA A 333 40.52 -17.13 -32.41
CA ALA A 333 40.76 -16.90 -33.83
C ALA A 333 42.15 -17.35 -34.30
N TYR A 334 43.12 -17.37 -33.38
CA TYR A 334 44.49 -17.80 -33.63
C TYR A 334 44.74 -19.28 -33.27
N SER A 335 43.70 -20.02 -32.85
CA SER A 335 43.81 -21.46 -32.56
C SER A 335 44.24 -22.26 -33.81
N PRO A 336 45.09 -23.29 -33.68
CA PRO A 336 45.60 -24.07 -34.81
C PRO A 336 44.50 -24.75 -35.66
N ASN A 337 43.31 -24.97 -35.08
CA ASN A 337 42.15 -25.54 -35.77
C ASN A 337 41.16 -24.48 -36.32
N ALA A 338 41.46 -23.18 -36.18
CA ALA A 338 40.60 -22.12 -36.69
C ALA A 338 40.80 -21.93 -38.21
N ASP A 339 39.67 -21.83 -38.92
CA ASP A 339 39.61 -21.71 -40.37
C ASP A 339 40.46 -20.51 -40.86
N ALA A 340 41.32 -20.70 -41.86
CA ALA A 340 42.28 -19.67 -42.29
C ALA A 340 41.62 -18.39 -42.82
N ARG A 341 40.33 -18.45 -43.18
CA ARG A 341 39.50 -17.30 -43.57
C ARG A 341 39.04 -16.45 -42.38
N ASP A 342 39.03 -16.99 -41.16
CA ASP A 342 38.50 -16.32 -39.96
C ASP A 342 39.56 -15.48 -39.20
N LYS A 343 40.81 -15.47 -39.70
CA LYS A 343 41.97 -14.84 -39.05
C LYS A 343 42.15 -13.35 -39.34
N ARG A 344 41.40 -12.77 -40.28
CA ARG A 344 41.57 -11.35 -40.66
C ARG A 344 40.77 -10.44 -39.73
N ASN A 345 41.42 -9.45 -39.11
CA ASN A 345 40.82 -8.38 -38.28
C ASN A 345 40.20 -8.82 -36.93
N ARG A 346 40.92 -9.59 -36.11
CA ARG A 346 40.50 -9.89 -34.72
C ARG A 346 41.50 -9.49 -33.64
N ASP A 347 42.45 -8.61 -33.99
CA ASP A 347 43.42 -8.08 -33.04
C ASP A 347 42.77 -7.06 -32.09
N LEU A 348 43.18 -7.10 -30.83
CA LEU A 348 42.83 -6.09 -29.84
C LEU A 348 43.95 -5.04 -29.79
N ILE A 349 43.59 -3.78 -29.97
CA ILE A 349 44.52 -2.63 -29.93
C ILE A 349 44.11 -1.73 -28.77
N PHE A 350 45.10 -1.31 -27.97
CA PHE A 350 44.89 -0.38 -26.87
C PHE A 350 45.58 0.95 -27.17
N TYR A 351 44.83 2.04 -27.00
CA TYR A 351 45.37 3.39 -26.99
C TYR A 351 45.27 3.92 -25.56
N LEU A 352 46.41 4.31 -25.00
CA LEU A 352 46.46 5.04 -23.74
C LEU A 352 46.70 6.51 -24.07
N ILE A 353 45.77 7.37 -23.66
CA ILE A 353 45.73 8.80 -23.98
C ILE A 353 45.79 9.56 -22.67
N ASP A 354 46.62 10.60 -22.63
CA ASP A 354 46.82 11.47 -21.46
C ASP A 354 46.55 12.93 -21.88
N ALA A 355 45.99 13.74 -20.98
CA ALA A 355 45.67 15.14 -21.25
C ALA A 355 46.85 16.04 -20.86
N ASP A 356 47.58 16.55 -21.86
CA ASP A 356 48.73 17.42 -21.63
C ASP A 356 48.37 18.67 -20.81
N HIS A 357 49.19 18.98 -19.80
CA HIS A 357 49.05 20.16 -18.94
C HIS A 357 47.72 20.28 -18.17
N PHE A 358 46.98 19.18 -17.97
CA PHE A 358 45.67 19.21 -17.30
C PHE A 358 45.73 19.79 -15.88
N LYS A 359 46.82 19.52 -15.14
CA LYS A 359 47.04 20.09 -13.80
C LYS A 359 47.11 21.61 -13.81
N GLU A 360 47.77 22.22 -14.80
CA GLU A 360 47.87 23.69 -14.91
C GLU A 360 46.50 24.33 -15.13
N ILE A 361 45.61 23.66 -15.87
CA ILE A 361 44.24 24.12 -16.09
C ILE A 361 43.44 24.09 -14.79
N ASN A 362 43.54 23.02 -14.01
CA ASN A 362 42.92 22.93 -12.70
C ASN A 362 43.43 24.01 -11.74
N ASP A 363 44.75 24.24 -11.72
CA ASP A 363 45.39 25.23 -10.84
C ASP A 363 45.01 26.68 -11.22
N LEU A 364 44.83 26.98 -12.51
CA LEU A 364 44.55 28.33 -12.99
C LEU A 364 43.05 28.68 -13.03
N TYR A 365 42.19 27.70 -13.34
CA TYR A 365 40.76 27.94 -13.58
C TYR A 365 39.82 27.18 -12.64
N GLY A 366 40.36 26.34 -11.76
CA GLY A 366 39.60 25.54 -10.82
C GLY A 366 39.10 24.21 -11.40
N HIS A 367 38.79 23.28 -10.49
CA HIS A 367 38.36 21.92 -10.83
C HIS A 367 37.09 21.84 -11.68
N ASP A 368 36.16 22.78 -11.51
CA ASP A 368 34.92 22.81 -12.30
C ASP A 368 35.18 22.99 -13.81
N LEU A 369 36.24 23.75 -14.18
CA LEU A 369 36.62 23.90 -15.59
C LEU A 369 37.36 22.66 -16.09
N GLY A 370 38.22 22.05 -15.25
CA GLY A 370 38.87 20.79 -15.58
C GLY A 370 37.87 19.67 -15.84
N ASP A 371 36.81 19.58 -15.02
CA ASP A 371 35.73 18.61 -15.20
C ASP A 371 34.99 18.81 -16.53
N GLN A 372 34.70 20.05 -16.92
CA GLN A 372 34.10 20.37 -18.22
C GLN A 372 35.02 20.00 -19.39
N LEU A 373 36.33 20.19 -19.23
CA LEU A 373 37.31 19.81 -20.24
C LEU A 373 37.34 18.29 -20.44
N LEU A 374 37.33 17.50 -19.36
CA LEU A 374 37.29 16.03 -19.44
C LEU A 374 36.01 15.52 -20.12
N VAL A 375 34.85 16.14 -19.84
CA VAL A 375 33.59 15.84 -20.53
C VAL A 375 33.72 16.09 -22.03
N GLU A 376 34.31 17.23 -22.42
CA GLU A 376 34.49 17.59 -23.83
C GLU A 376 35.49 16.68 -24.56
N ILE A 377 36.59 16.29 -23.91
CA ILE A 377 37.56 15.31 -24.43
C ILE A 377 36.86 13.97 -24.68
N SER A 378 36.15 13.45 -23.67
CA SER A 378 35.41 12.19 -23.78
C SER A 378 34.40 12.23 -24.93
N ARG A 379 33.68 13.34 -25.09
CA ARG A 379 32.71 13.55 -26.17
C ARG A 379 33.36 13.52 -27.55
N ARG A 380 34.49 14.21 -27.72
CA ARG A 380 35.22 14.25 -29.00
C ARG A 380 35.79 12.88 -29.38
N ILE A 381 36.41 12.18 -28.43
CA ILE A 381 36.94 10.84 -28.67
C ILE A 381 35.80 9.88 -29.03
N SER A 382 34.70 9.91 -28.27
CA SER A 382 33.52 9.07 -28.53
C SER A 382 32.92 9.29 -29.93
N SER A 383 32.99 10.51 -30.47
CA SER A 383 32.53 10.82 -31.82
C SER A 383 33.48 10.38 -32.94
N ALA A 384 34.75 10.12 -32.61
CA ALA A 384 35.79 9.74 -33.56
C ALA A 384 36.02 8.22 -33.63
N ILE A 385 35.65 7.47 -32.58
CA ILE A 385 35.79 6.02 -32.52
C ILE A 385 34.59 5.29 -33.12
N ARG A 386 34.78 4.01 -33.49
CA ARG A 386 33.71 3.17 -34.04
C ARG A 386 32.79 2.67 -32.93
N HIS A 387 31.58 2.21 -33.30
CA HIS A 387 30.66 1.57 -32.35
C HIS A 387 31.20 0.29 -31.68
N SER A 388 32.18 -0.38 -32.31
CA SER A 388 32.86 -1.55 -31.74
C SER A 388 33.93 -1.20 -30.70
N ASP A 389 34.37 0.06 -30.67
CA ASP A 389 35.48 0.50 -29.85
C ASP A 389 34.97 0.95 -28.48
N VAL A 390 35.78 0.77 -27.44
CA VAL A 390 35.39 1.09 -26.06
C VAL A 390 36.27 2.22 -25.53
N LEU A 391 35.67 3.36 -25.23
CA LEU A 391 36.33 4.44 -24.48
C LEU A 391 36.28 4.15 -22.98
N ILE A 392 37.45 4.17 -22.33
CA ILE A 392 37.60 3.86 -20.91
C ILE A 392 38.34 5.00 -20.20
N ARG A 393 37.73 5.59 -19.17
CA ARG A 393 38.45 6.46 -18.23
C ARG A 393 39.27 5.60 -17.29
N TRP A 394 40.58 5.58 -17.52
CA TRP A 394 41.53 4.78 -16.75
C TRP A 394 41.96 5.45 -15.45
N GLY A 395 42.08 6.78 -15.46
CA GLY A 395 42.62 7.59 -14.36
C GLY A 395 41.87 8.91 -14.14
N GLY A 396 42.53 9.84 -13.43
CA GLY A 396 41.98 11.16 -13.10
C GLY A 396 41.87 12.10 -14.30
N GLU A 397 42.75 11.95 -15.28
CA GLU A 397 42.83 12.73 -16.53
C GLU A 397 42.71 11.84 -17.77
#